data_AF-A0A3D0N9U8-F1
#
_entry.id   AF-A0A3D0N9U8-F1
#
_cell.length_a   1.000
_cell.length_b   1.000
_cell.length_c   1.000
_cell.angle_alpha   90.00
_cell.angle_beta   90.00
_cell.angle_gamma   90.00
#
_symmetry.space_group_name_H-M   'P 1'
#
loop_
_entity.id
_entity.type
_entity.pdbx_description
1 polymer ?
#
loop_
_entity_poly.entity_id
_entity_poly.type
_entity_poly.pdbx_seq_one_letter_code
_entity_poly.pdbx_strand_id
1 'polypeptide(L)'
;MPLVNTRKNILRTVSVLLLFGVTLPFIVGAEIGEPSTKNRQIALMVRGIVSSQHLTRHELDDEISERSLATFIDRLDPMKLYFLQEDIDAFESKKTEIDDMLKSGELQFAHDVFLKYMSRMEESITVVHHLIDAKHDFTVEEYINTDWDNLDFSKTREELTERWRKRIKYNFLVLKGDKTEGEDARERLHRRYSSQLKQMEQTKSDDLLEIFLTSVTTSYDPHTTYMSPTSSENFEIQMRLNLDGIGAQLTLEDGYTKVTRIIPGGAADKQGELKTGDRIVSVGQDTEGEMQEVIDMKLNDVVSLIRGKPGSTVRLGIIPEESQETKVLTIKRAKIELKDSEARGEIIEHNLPGTKKTFRIGVINLPSFYMDMDAARKGVKDYRSTTRDCRRIIDEFNEEGIDGMIMDLSTNGGGSLTEAIDLTGLFIDLGTVVQVKDPSGR
;
A
#
# COMPACT_ATOMS: atom_id res chain seq x y z
N MET A 1 39.54 21.60 -79.19
CA MET A 1 39.49 23.03 -79.55
C MET A 1 38.41 23.22 -80.60
N PRO A 2 37.49 24.20 -80.53
CA PRO A 2 37.00 25.02 -79.39
C PRO A 2 35.46 24.81 -79.18
N LEU A 3 34.86 24.78 -77.99
CA LEU A 3 34.50 25.88 -77.06
C LEU A 3 34.06 27.19 -77.71
N VAL A 4 32.74 27.48 -77.74
CA VAL A 4 32.20 28.81 -77.34
C VAL A 4 30.79 28.65 -76.74
N ASN A 5 30.66 29.22 -75.55
CA ASN A 5 29.48 29.42 -74.70
C ASN A 5 28.37 30.27 -75.33
N THR A 6 27.13 30.03 -74.93
CA THR A 6 26.16 31.12 -74.71
C THR A 6 25.23 30.78 -73.54
N ARG A 7 25.36 31.56 -72.47
CA ARG A 7 24.48 31.53 -71.28
C ARG A 7 23.10 32.09 -71.64
N LYS A 8 22.05 31.41 -71.19
CA LYS A 8 20.75 32.04 -70.87
C LYS A 8 20.34 31.64 -69.45
N ASN A 9 20.19 32.67 -68.61
CA ASN A 9 19.70 32.59 -67.25
C ASN A 9 18.23 32.15 -67.26
N ILE A 10 17.89 31.12 -66.47
CA ILE A 10 16.52 30.84 -66.06
C ILE A 10 16.53 30.84 -64.52
N LEU A 11 15.88 31.85 -63.96
CA LEU A 11 15.52 31.97 -62.56
C LEU A 11 14.70 30.72 -62.17
N ARG A 12 15.23 29.88 -61.29
CA ARG A 12 14.43 28.87 -60.57
C ARG A 12 14.07 29.45 -59.21
N THR A 13 12.81 29.84 -59.08
CA THR A 13 12.17 30.18 -57.81
C THR A 13 12.11 28.91 -56.96
N VAL A 14 13.02 28.77 -55.99
CA VAL A 14 12.95 27.72 -54.97
C VAL A 14 11.93 28.19 -53.94
N SER A 15 10.74 27.60 -53.95
CA SER A 15 9.77 27.76 -52.86
C SER A 15 10.26 26.93 -51.69
N VAL A 16 10.85 27.60 -50.69
CA VAL A 16 11.16 27.01 -49.39
C VAL A 16 9.84 26.92 -48.62
N LEU A 17 9.24 25.73 -48.60
CA LEU A 17 8.17 25.41 -47.65
C LEU A 17 8.84 25.20 -46.28
N LEU A 18 8.84 26.25 -45.46
CA LEU A 18 9.13 26.15 -44.03
C LEU A 18 7.92 25.47 -43.36
N LEU A 19 7.96 24.14 -43.28
CA LEU A 19 7.12 23.41 -42.33
C LEU A 19 7.63 23.76 -40.93
N PHE A 20 6.95 24.68 -40.24
CA PHE A 20 6.99 24.74 -38.79
C PHE A 20 6.34 23.45 -38.28
N GLY A 21 7.17 22.44 -38.02
CA GLY A 21 6.78 21.30 -37.22
C GLY A 21 6.52 21.79 -35.81
N VAL A 22 5.25 22.06 -35.50
CA VAL A 22 4.80 22.11 -34.10
C VAL A 22 4.96 20.69 -33.60
N THR A 23 6.08 20.39 -32.95
CA THR A 23 6.22 19.20 -32.14
C THR A 23 5.31 19.39 -30.93
N LEU A 24 4.05 18.99 -31.07
CA LEU A 24 3.22 18.69 -29.93
C LEU A 24 4.00 17.65 -29.10
N PRO A 25 4.28 17.92 -27.81
CA PRO A 25 4.86 16.89 -26.97
C PRO A 25 3.93 15.68 -27.03
N PHE A 26 4.47 14.52 -27.40
CA PHE A 26 3.79 13.26 -27.17
C PHE A 26 3.65 13.13 -25.66
N ILE A 27 2.44 13.41 -25.16
CA ILE A 27 2.03 12.97 -23.83
C ILE A 27 1.97 11.45 -23.96
N VAL A 28 2.94 10.74 -23.40
CA VAL A 28 2.81 9.31 -23.14
C VAL A 28 1.83 9.22 -22.00
N GLY A 29 0.53 9.31 -22.32
CA GLY A 29 -0.51 9.21 -21.31
C GLY A 29 -0.43 7.83 -20.66
N ALA A 30 -0.69 7.75 -19.36
CA ALA A 30 -0.81 6.49 -18.66
C ALA A 30 -1.73 5.53 -19.43
N GLU A 31 -1.17 4.45 -20.00
CA GLU A 31 -1.95 3.40 -20.66
C GLU A 31 -2.51 2.44 -19.62
N ILE A 32 -3.42 2.94 -18.77
CA ILE A 32 -4.25 2.04 -17.96
C ILE A 32 -5.22 1.35 -18.92
N GLY A 33 -4.82 0.16 -19.40
CA GLY A 33 -5.58 -0.59 -20.40
C GLY A 33 -7.07 -0.67 -20.06
N GLU A 34 -7.92 -0.69 -21.09
CA GLU A 34 -9.38 -0.70 -20.97
C GLU A 34 -9.91 -1.74 -19.96
N PRO A 35 -11.01 -1.46 -19.23
CA PRO A 35 -11.59 -2.41 -18.29
C PRO A 35 -11.89 -3.75 -18.96
N SER A 36 -11.22 -4.81 -18.52
CA SER A 36 -11.39 -6.14 -19.12
C SER A 36 -12.76 -6.74 -18.81
N THR A 37 -13.20 -7.72 -19.61
CA THR A 37 -14.42 -8.50 -19.33
C THR A 37 -14.42 -9.09 -17.92
N LYS A 38 -13.25 -9.51 -17.42
CA LYS A 38 -13.07 -10.02 -16.05
C LYS A 38 -13.37 -8.92 -15.02
N ASN A 39 -12.86 -7.70 -15.20
CA ASN A 39 -13.11 -6.59 -14.27
C ASN A 39 -14.61 -6.26 -14.17
N ARG A 40 -15.30 -6.22 -15.32
CA ARG A 40 -16.76 -5.98 -15.37
C ARG A 40 -17.54 -7.07 -14.63
N GLN A 41 -17.16 -8.33 -14.81
CA GLN A 41 -17.80 -9.46 -14.10
C GLN A 41 -17.58 -9.38 -12.58
N ILE A 42 -16.37 -9.01 -12.14
CA ILE A 42 -16.07 -8.82 -10.72
C ILE A 42 -16.95 -7.71 -10.12
N ALA A 43 -17.06 -6.56 -10.80
CA ALA A 43 -17.91 -5.46 -10.34
C ALA A 43 -19.38 -5.90 -10.15
N LEU A 44 -19.93 -6.64 -11.12
CA LEU A 44 -21.28 -7.21 -11.03
C LEU A 44 -21.44 -8.18 -9.86
N MET A 45 -20.43 -9.03 -9.60
CA MET A 45 -20.44 -9.96 -8.45
C MET A 45 -20.40 -9.20 -7.13
N VAL A 46 -19.51 -8.22 -6.98
CA VAL A 46 -19.39 -7.41 -5.76
C VAL A 46 -20.71 -6.68 -5.49
N ARG A 47 -21.29 -6.02 -6.50
CA ARG A 47 -22.62 -5.41 -6.40
C ARG A 47 -23.67 -6.41 -5.90
N GLY A 48 -23.69 -7.62 -6.46
CA GLY A 48 -24.62 -8.67 -6.07
C GLY A 48 -24.45 -9.13 -4.62
N ILE A 49 -23.20 -9.31 -4.17
CA ILE A 49 -22.88 -9.72 -2.79
C ILE A 49 -23.31 -8.63 -1.81
N VAL A 50 -22.87 -7.39 -2.04
CA VAL A 50 -23.18 -6.27 -1.13
C VAL A 50 -24.69 -6.06 -1.04
N SER A 51 -25.40 -6.02 -2.16
CA SER A 51 -26.86 -5.79 -2.15
C SER A 51 -27.64 -6.92 -1.46
N SER A 52 -27.13 -8.15 -1.41
CA SER A 52 -27.88 -9.32 -0.89
C SER A 52 -27.40 -9.83 0.47
N GLN A 53 -26.16 -9.56 0.85
CA GLN A 53 -25.51 -10.13 2.04
C GLN A 53 -25.01 -9.08 3.03
N HIS A 54 -25.03 -7.80 2.68
CA HIS A 54 -24.58 -6.77 3.61
C HIS A 54 -25.54 -6.61 4.79
N LEU A 55 -24.99 -6.47 6.01
CA LEU A 55 -25.78 -6.44 7.24
C LEU A 55 -26.77 -5.27 7.28
N THR A 56 -26.38 -4.12 6.72
CA THR A 56 -27.24 -2.92 6.67
C THR A 56 -28.48 -3.12 5.79
N ARG A 57 -28.44 -4.08 4.85
CA ARG A 57 -29.46 -4.28 3.80
C ARG A 57 -29.73 -3.01 2.97
N HIS A 58 -28.79 -2.07 2.97
CA HIS A 58 -28.88 -0.87 2.16
C HIS A 58 -28.75 -1.26 0.68
N GLU A 59 -29.57 -0.68 -0.18
CA GLU A 59 -29.41 -0.91 -1.62
C GLU A 59 -28.23 -0.07 -2.15
N LEU A 60 -27.65 -0.52 -3.26
CA LEU A 60 -26.71 0.31 -4.01
C LEU A 60 -27.53 1.35 -4.78
N ASP A 61 -27.61 2.55 -4.21
CA ASP A 61 -28.45 3.69 -4.66
C ASP A 61 -27.64 4.99 -4.75
N ASP A 62 -28.32 6.12 -4.98
CA ASP A 62 -27.73 7.45 -5.12
C ASP A 62 -26.92 7.86 -3.87
N GLU A 63 -27.37 7.50 -2.66
CA GLU A 63 -26.66 7.85 -1.41
C GLU A 63 -25.31 7.14 -1.33
N ILE A 64 -25.30 5.84 -1.62
CA ILE A 64 -24.07 5.06 -1.69
C ILE A 64 -23.19 5.55 -2.84
N SER A 65 -23.78 5.94 -3.97
CA SER A 65 -23.05 6.47 -5.12
C SER A 65 -22.28 7.74 -4.77
N GLU A 66 -22.93 8.70 -4.10
CA GLU A 66 -22.30 9.94 -3.67
C GLU A 66 -21.13 9.69 -2.72
N ARG A 67 -21.33 8.82 -1.72
CA ARG A 67 -20.26 8.43 -0.78
C ARG A 67 -19.10 7.69 -1.47
N SER A 68 -19.42 6.85 -2.45
CA SER A 68 -18.43 6.08 -3.20
C SER A 68 -17.55 7.00 -4.04
N LEU A 69 -18.14 8.01 -4.69
CA LEU A 69 -17.38 9.02 -5.42
C LEU A 69 -16.46 9.81 -4.49
N ALA A 70 -16.99 10.30 -3.36
CA ALA A 70 -16.19 11.05 -2.39
C ALA A 70 -15.00 10.22 -1.87
N THR A 71 -15.26 8.96 -1.52
CA THR A 71 -14.21 8.02 -1.04
C THR A 71 -13.20 7.71 -2.14
N PHE A 72 -13.64 7.61 -3.40
CA PHE A 72 -12.75 7.33 -4.51
C PHE A 72 -11.82 8.50 -4.82
N ILE A 73 -12.35 9.72 -4.82
CA ILE A 73 -11.56 10.95 -4.96
C ILE A 73 -10.55 11.07 -3.81
N ASP A 74 -10.98 10.85 -2.57
CA ASP A 74 -10.12 10.91 -1.39
C ASP A 74 -8.98 9.87 -1.45
N ARG A 75 -9.25 8.65 -1.91
CA ARG A 75 -8.20 7.63 -2.10
C ARG A 75 -7.17 7.99 -3.16
N LEU A 76 -7.56 8.76 -4.17
CA LEU A 76 -6.65 9.22 -5.23
C LEU A 76 -5.85 10.44 -4.78
N ASP A 77 -6.51 11.44 -4.18
CA ASP A 77 -5.88 12.70 -3.79
C ASP A 77 -6.25 13.14 -2.36
N PRO A 78 -5.82 12.39 -1.32
CA PRO A 78 -6.23 12.63 0.07
C PRO A 78 -5.69 13.97 0.62
N MET A 79 -4.60 14.46 0.03
CA MET A 79 -3.97 15.72 0.42
C MET A 79 -4.43 16.90 -0.45
N LYS A 80 -5.27 16.65 -1.46
CA LYS A 80 -5.81 17.65 -2.38
C LYS A 80 -4.69 18.43 -3.08
N LEU A 81 -3.66 17.70 -3.54
CA LEU A 81 -2.44 18.21 -4.13
C LEU A 81 -2.41 18.11 -5.66
N TYR A 82 -3.39 17.48 -6.29
CA TYR A 82 -3.37 17.23 -7.72
C TYR A 82 -4.62 17.74 -8.42
N PHE A 83 -5.82 17.37 -7.94
CA PHE A 83 -7.06 17.84 -8.56
C PHE A 83 -7.29 19.34 -8.33
N LEU A 84 -7.87 19.97 -9.34
CA LEU A 84 -8.48 21.30 -9.22
C LEU A 84 -9.97 21.17 -8.93
N GLN A 85 -10.57 22.22 -8.36
CA GLN A 85 -12.01 22.25 -8.09
C GLN A 85 -12.84 21.98 -9.35
N GLU A 86 -12.40 22.47 -10.53
CA GLU A 86 -13.07 22.20 -11.81
C GLU A 86 -13.14 20.70 -12.17
N ASP A 87 -12.16 19.91 -11.73
CA ASP A 87 -12.13 18.47 -11.98
C ASP A 87 -13.15 17.79 -11.07
N ILE A 88 -13.18 18.19 -9.80
CA ILE A 88 -14.14 17.68 -8.81
C ILE A 88 -15.57 18.01 -9.22
N ASP A 89 -15.84 19.26 -9.60
CA ASP A 89 -17.17 19.70 -10.06
C ASP A 89 -17.63 18.87 -11.28
N ALA A 90 -16.71 18.52 -12.18
CA ALA A 90 -17.00 17.66 -13.33
C ALA A 90 -17.34 16.23 -12.91
N PHE A 91 -16.63 15.66 -11.94
CA PHE A 91 -16.92 14.32 -11.41
C PHE A 91 -18.23 14.29 -10.62
N GLU A 92 -18.50 15.33 -9.82
CA GLU A 92 -19.72 15.48 -9.03
C GLU A 92 -20.98 15.52 -9.89
N SER A 93 -20.88 15.92 -11.16
CA SER A 93 -22.00 15.85 -12.11
C SER A 93 -22.57 14.44 -12.30
N LYS A 94 -21.78 13.39 -11.98
CA LYS A 94 -22.16 11.97 -12.08
C LYS A 94 -22.26 11.26 -10.73
N LYS A 95 -22.31 12.01 -9.62
CA LYS A 95 -22.25 11.46 -8.27
C LYS A 95 -23.37 10.48 -7.92
N THR A 96 -24.51 10.56 -8.59
CA THR A 96 -25.67 9.67 -8.42
C THR A 96 -25.74 8.56 -9.47
N GLU A 97 -24.72 8.37 -10.31
CA GLU A 97 -24.75 7.40 -11.42
C GLU A 97 -23.84 6.19 -11.16
N ILE A 98 -23.06 6.19 -10.07
CA ILE A 98 -22.07 5.13 -9.77
C ILE A 98 -22.76 3.78 -9.54
N ASP A 99 -23.89 3.77 -8.86
CA ASP A 99 -24.71 2.59 -8.66
C ASP A 99 -25.21 2.00 -9.99
N ASP A 100 -25.69 2.84 -10.90
CA ASP A 100 -26.17 2.43 -12.21
C ASP A 100 -25.04 1.88 -13.09
N MET A 101 -23.87 2.52 -13.07
CA MET A 101 -22.66 2.00 -13.71
C MET A 101 -22.26 0.63 -13.16
N LEU A 102 -22.31 0.44 -11.84
CA LEU A 102 -22.01 -0.85 -11.21
C LEU A 102 -23.08 -1.92 -11.51
N LYS A 103 -24.36 -1.54 -11.66
CA LYS A 103 -25.44 -2.46 -12.09
C LYS A 103 -25.22 -2.97 -13.50
N SER A 104 -24.62 -2.17 -14.39
CA SER A 104 -24.28 -2.55 -15.78
C SER A 104 -22.87 -3.12 -15.94
N GLY A 105 -22.03 -3.05 -14.90
CA GLY A 105 -20.62 -3.43 -14.93
C GLY A 105 -19.75 -2.44 -15.73
N GLU A 106 -20.21 -1.21 -15.88
CA GLU A 106 -19.48 -0.12 -16.51
C GLU A 106 -18.43 0.44 -15.54
N LEU A 107 -17.18 0.52 -16.01
CA LEU A 107 -16.03 0.96 -15.21
C LEU A 107 -15.29 2.14 -15.86
N GLN A 108 -15.81 2.67 -16.97
CA GLN A 108 -15.13 3.71 -17.74
C GLN A 108 -14.97 5.00 -16.93
N PHE A 109 -15.98 5.38 -16.15
CA PHE A 109 -15.90 6.56 -15.31
C PHE A 109 -14.72 6.52 -14.33
N ALA A 110 -14.47 5.37 -13.69
CA ALA A 110 -13.33 5.21 -12.79
C ALA A 110 -11.99 5.37 -13.53
N HIS A 111 -11.90 4.86 -14.76
CA HIS A 111 -10.73 5.05 -15.62
C HIS A 111 -10.56 6.52 -16.03
N ASP A 112 -11.63 7.21 -16.41
CA ASP A 112 -11.57 8.62 -16.83
C ASP A 112 -11.10 9.53 -15.67
N VAL A 113 -11.62 9.30 -14.45
CA VAL A 113 -11.18 10.01 -13.23
C VAL A 113 -9.70 9.73 -12.94
N PHE A 114 -9.27 8.47 -13.04
CA PHE A 114 -7.87 8.10 -12.82
C PHE A 114 -6.93 8.68 -13.88
N LEU A 115 -7.31 8.66 -15.16
CA LEU A 115 -6.54 9.29 -16.22
C LEU A 115 -6.42 10.80 -16.02
N LYS A 116 -7.49 11.44 -15.54
CA LYS A 116 -7.45 12.85 -15.17
C LYS A 116 -6.52 13.09 -13.98
N TYR A 117 -6.54 12.23 -12.97
CA TYR A 117 -5.59 12.25 -11.85
C TYR A 117 -4.15 12.15 -12.32
N MET A 118 -3.84 11.18 -13.19
CA MET A 118 -2.50 11.00 -13.76
C MET A 118 -2.03 12.24 -14.51
N SER A 119 -2.88 12.81 -15.36
CA SER A 119 -2.57 14.06 -16.06
C SER A 119 -2.27 15.21 -15.11
N ARG A 120 -3.03 15.38 -14.02
CA ARG A 120 -2.77 16.40 -12.99
C ARG A 120 -1.49 16.14 -12.22
N MET A 121 -1.18 14.86 -11.97
CA MET A 121 0.04 14.45 -11.29
C MET A 121 1.28 14.75 -12.13
N GLU A 122 1.28 14.47 -13.43
CA GLU A 122 2.35 14.84 -14.36
C GLU A 122 2.57 16.36 -14.42
N GLU A 123 1.48 17.13 -14.58
CA GLU A 123 1.51 18.60 -14.56
C GLU A 123 2.14 19.12 -13.26
N SER A 124 1.66 18.60 -12.12
CA SER A 124 2.10 19.04 -10.80
C SER A 124 3.55 18.68 -10.53
N ILE A 125 4.01 17.48 -10.92
CA ILE A 125 5.37 17.01 -10.63
C ILE A 125 6.40 17.79 -11.43
N THR A 126 6.06 18.23 -12.64
CA THR A 126 6.88 19.18 -13.41
C THR A 126 7.10 20.48 -12.62
N VAL A 127 6.02 21.05 -12.06
CA VAL A 127 6.10 22.26 -11.23
C VAL A 127 6.87 22.00 -9.93
N VAL A 128 6.66 20.84 -9.30
CA VAL A 128 7.35 20.44 -8.07
C VAL A 128 8.87 20.41 -8.28
N HIS A 129 9.37 19.88 -9.39
CA HIS A 129 10.81 19.91 -9.66
C HIS A 129 11.35 21.35 -9.73
N HIS A 130 10.66 22.26 -10.41
CA HIS A 130 11.05 23.68 -10.41
C HIS A 130 10.98 24.33 -9.02
N LEU A 131 9.99 23.94 -8.20
CA LEU A 131 9.86 24.42 -6.83
C LEU A 131 10.97 23.87 -5.93
N ILE A 132 11.42 22.63 -6.13
CA ILE A 132 12.54 22.03 -5.41
C ILE A 132 13.83 22.78 -5.72
N ASP A 133 14.05 23.23 -6.95
CA ASP A 133 15.24 24.00 -7.36
C ASP A 133 15.21 25.46 -6.91
N ALA A 134 14.04 25.97 -6.54
CA ALA A 134 13.87 27.36 -6.14
C ALA A 134 14.63 27.68 -4.83
N LYS A 135 14.78 28.99 -4.57
CA LYS A 135 15.29 29.48 -3.29
C LYS A 135 14.16 29.42 -2.25
N HIS A 136 14.42 28.75 -1.14
CA HIS A 136 13.50 28.69 0.00
C HIS A 136 13.98 29.60 1.13
N ASP A 137 13.15 30.56 1.52
CA ASP A 137 13.40 31.43 2.66
C ASP A 137 12.71 30.88 3.91
N PHE A 138 13.46 30.23 4.79
CA PHE A 138 12.95 29.65 6.05
C PHE A 138 12.75 30.67 7.18
N THR A 139 12.99 31.96 6.94
CA THR A 139 12.77 33.03 7.94
C THR A 139 11.36 33.60 7.92
N VAL A 140 10.61 33.34 6.84
CA VAL A 140 9.21 33.75 6.70
C VAL A 140 8.30 32.87 7.55
N GLU A 141 7.47 33.51 8.37
CA GLU A 141 6.40 32.88 9.14
C GLU A 141 5.24 32.50 8.21
N GLU A 142 4.98 31.19 8.09
CA GLU A 142 3.93 30.66 7.25
C GLU A 142 3.42 29.31 7.77
N TYR A 143 2.21 28.97 7.36
CA TYR A 143 1.47 27.84 7.89
C TYR A 143 0.94 26.94 6.77
N ILE A 144 0.86 25.64 7.08
CA ILE A 144 0.23 24.61 6.26
C ILE A 144 -0.94 24.06 7.07
N ASN A 145 -2.12 23.96 6.45
CA ASN A 145 -3.22 23.23 7.03
C ASN A 145 -2.92 21.72 6.93
N THR A 146 -2.88 21.03 8.06
CA THR A 146 -2.69 19.57 8.12
C THR A 146 -3.99 18.79 8.26
N ASP A 147 -5.12 19.49 8.38
CA ASP A 147 -6.47 18.92 8.33
C ASP A 147 -6.93 18.89 6.87
N TRP A 148 -6.51 17.84 6.16
CA TRP A 148 -6.72 17.67 4.72
C TRP A 148 -8.19 17.36 4.41
N ASP A 149 -8.88 16.65 5.30
CA ASP A 149 -10.28 16.27 5.17
C ASP A 149 -11.15 17.53 5.02
N ASN A 150 -10.86 18.57 5.80
CA ASN A 150 -11.59 19.84 5.80
C ASN A 150 -11.00 20.92 4.86
N LEU A 151 -10.00 20.59 4.03
CA LEU A 151 -9.40 21.53 3.08
C LEU A 151 -10.17 21.55 1.75
N ASP A 152 -10.42 22.72 1.15
CA ASP A 152 -10.99 22.77 -0.21
C ASP A 152 -9.95 22.40 -1.28
N PHE A 153 -10.40 21.85 -2.41
CA PHE A 153 -9.54 21.70 -3.60
C PHE A 153 -9.14 23.08 -4.13
N SER A 154 -7.96 23.15 -4.74
CA SER A 154 -7.46 24.43 -5.29
C SER A 154 -8.33 24.85 -6.47
N LYS A 155 -8.78 26.11 -6.50
CA LYS A 155 -9.63 26.61 -7.60
C LYS A 155 -8.83 26.94 -8.84
N THR A 156 -7.57 27.32 -8.66
CA THR A 156 -6.68 27.67 -9.77
C THR A 156 -5.32 26.99 -9.65
N ARG A 157 -4.58 26.98 -10.76
CA ARG A 157 -3.21 26.45 -10.81
C ARG A 157 -2.25 27.23 -9.91
N GLU A 158 -2.47 28.52 -9.72
CA GLU A 158 -1.68 29.37 -8.83
C GLU A 158 -1.88 28.98 -7.37
N GLU A 159 -3.13 28.75 -6.95
CA GLU A 159 -3.44 28.25 -5.60
C GLU A 159 -2.81 26.87 -5.35
N LEU A 160 -2.87 25.97 -6.35
CA LEU A 160 -2.26 24.65 -6.27
C LEU A 160 -0.72 24.74 -6.21
N THR A 161 -0.12 25.62 -7.00
CA THR A 161 1.33 25.86 -7.00
C THR A 161 1.79 26.43 -5.66
N GLU A 162 1.03 27.34 -5.06
CA GLU A 162 1.33 27.88 -3.73
C GLU A 162 1.21 26.81 -2.64
N ARG A 163 0.22 25.92 -2.74
CA ARG A 163 0.08 24.74 -1.87
C ARG A 163 1.31 23.83 -1.98
N TRP A 164 1.76 23.56 -3.20
CA TRP A 164 2.99 22.80 -3.45
C TRP A 164 4.24 23.52 -2.92
N ARG A 165 4.39 24.83 -3.13
CA ARG A 165 5.54 25.60 -2.61
C ARG A 165 5.68 25.40 -1.11
N LYS A 166 4.59 25.55 -0.38
CA LYS A 166 4.56 25.32 1.08
C LYS A 166 4.90 23.87 1.43
N ARG A 167 4.31 22.91 0.72
CA ARG A 167 4.57 21.47 0.93
C ARG A 167 6.05 21.13 0.74
N ILE A 168 6.67 21.60 -0.33
CA ILE A 168 8.10 21.40 -0.63
C ILE A 168 8.97 22.05 0.45
N LYS A 169 8.66 23.30 0.84
CA LYS A 169 9.36 23.96 1.94
C LYS A 169 9.27 23.16 3.25
N TYR A 170 8.09 22.62 3.57
CA TYR A 170 7.92 21.73 4.72
C TYR A 170 8.74 20.44 4.59
N ASN A 171 8.80 19.83 3.40
CA ASN A 171 9.61 18.63 3.22
C ASN A 171 11.11 18.87 3.40
N PHE A 172 11.62 20.03 2.99
CA PHE A 172 12.99 20.43 3.33
C PHE A 172 13.20 20.53 4.85
N LEU A 173 12.23 21.07 5.60
CA LEU A 173 12.31 21.15 7.06
C LEU A 173 12.29 19.76 7.72
N VAL A 174 11.48 18.83 7.21
CA VAL A 174 11.47 17.43 7.67
C VAL A 174 12.83 16.78 7.43
N LEU A 175 13.37 16.87 6.20
CA LEU A 175 14.68 16.31 5.86
C LEU A 175 15.81 16.92 6.70
N LYS A 176 15.73 18.22 6.98
CA LYS A 176 16.65 18.88 7.91
C LYS A 176 16.58 18.29 9.32
N GLY A 177 15.38 17.98 9.82
CA GLY A 177 15.21 17.24 11.08
C GLY A 177 15.91 15.88 11.07
N ASP A 178 15.90 15.21 9.92
CA ASP A 178 16.59 13.95 9.66
C ASP A 178 18.08 14.12 9.27
N LYS A 179 18.65 15.32 9.47
CA LYS A 179 20.06 15.65 9.17
C LYS A 179 20.44 15.54 7.69
N THR A 180 19.47 15.60 6.79
CA THR A 180 19.68 15.68 5.33
C THR A 180 19.41 17.11 4.86
N GLU A 181 20.42 17.81 4.33
CA GLU A 181 20.32 19.22 3.95
C GLU A 181 20.99 19.48 2.58
N GLY A 182 20.83 20.70 2.06
CA GLY A 182 21.55 21.15 0.86
C GLY A 182 21.19 20.36 -0.39
N GLU A 183 22.20 19.95 -1.15
CA GLU A 183 22.02 19.25 -2.42
C GLU A 183 21.46 17.84 -2.23
N ASP A 184 21.89 17.13 -1.20
CA ASP A 184 21.39 15.78 -0.88
C ASP A 184 19.87 15.80 -0.63
N ALA A 185 19.37 16.84 0.04
CA ALA A 185 17.94 17.02 0.25
C ALA A 185 17.19 17.30 -1.06
N ARG A 186 17.78 18.08 -1.98
CA ARG A 186 17.19 18.35 -3.30
C ARG A 186 17.12 17.07 -4.12
N GLU A 187 18.23 16.34 -4.26
CA GLU A 187 18.28 15.08 -5.01
C GLU A 187 17.25 14.08 -4.49
N ARG A 188 17.15 13.95 -3.16
CA ARG A 188 16.18 13.08 -2.50
C ARG A 188 14.73 13.47 -2.81
N LEU A 189 14.40 14.76 -2.79
CA LEU A 189 13.06 15.22 -3.14
C LEU A 189 12.74 15.04 -4.62
N HIS A 190 13.68 15.34 -5.54
CA HIS A 190 13.49 15.06 -6.96
C HIS A 190 13.16 13.59 -7.17
N ARG A 191 13.99 12.70 -6.62
CA ARG A 191 13.79 11.26 -6.73
C ARG A 191 12.44 10.84 -6.16
N ARG A 192 12.10 11.26 -4.94
CA ARG A 192 10.81 10.93 -4.30
C ARG A 192 9.62 11.19 -5.21
N TYR A 193 9.54 12.40 -5.78
CA TYR A 193 8.40 12.78 -6.60
C TYR A 193 8.43 12.13 -7.98
N SER A 194 9.60 11.99 -8.61
CA SER A 194 9.70 11.24 -9.88
C SER A 194 9.33 9.76 -9.71
N SER A 195 9.79 9.11 -8.64
CA SER A 195 9.46 7.73 -8.31
C SER A 195 7.96 7.57 -8.03
N GLN A 196 7.36 8.53 -7.33
CA GLN A 196 5.92 8.52 -7.07
C GLN A 196 5.10 8.55 -8.38
N LEU A 197 5.47 9.41 -9.33
CA LEU A 197 4.84 9.47 -10.66
C LEU A 197 4.98 8.14 -11.39
N LYS A 198 6.20 7.66 -11.51
CA LYS A 198 6.53 6.42 -12.23
C LYS A 198 5.82 5.20 -11.65
N GLN A 199 5.56 5.18 -10.34
CA GLN A 199 4.77 4.13 -9.70
C GLN A 199 3.28 4.24 -10.03
N MET A 200 2.73 5.44 -10.07
CA MET A 200 1.34 5.65 -10.45
C MET A 200 1.11 5.32 -11.93
N GLU A 201 2.07 5.61 -12.81
CA GLU A 201 2.07 5.18 -14.22
C GLU A 201 2.04 3.66 -14.39
N GLN A 202 2.62 2.89 -13.46
CA GLN A 202 2.61 1.43 -13.48
C GLN A 202 1.27 0.81 -13.00
N THR A 203 0.24 1.62 -12.76
CA THR A 203 -1.06 1.13 -12.28
C THR A 203 -1.81 0.34 -13.34
N LYS A 204 -2.12 -0.91 -12.99
CA LYS A 204 -2.85 -1.84 -13.86
C LYS A 204 -4.35 -1.67 -13.64
N SER A 205 -5.16 -2.12 -14.61
CA SER A 205 -6.63 -2.10 -14.48
C SER A 205 -7.12 -2.87 -13.24
N ASP A 206 -6.47 -3.98 -12.86
CA ASP A 206 -6.82 -4.73 -11.64
C ASP A 206 -6.53 -3.92 -10.36
N ASP A 207 -5.49 -3.07 -10.35
CA ASP A 207 -5.18 -2.18 -9.22
C ASP A 207 -6.24 -1.07 -9.08
N LEU A 208 -6.61 -0.44 -10.20
CA LEU A 208 -7.64 0.60 -10.20
C LEU A 208 -9.01 0.03 -9.83
N LEU A 209 -9.33 -1.18 -10.30
CA LEU A 209 -10.54 -1.88 -9.89
C LEU A 209 -10.57 -2.07 -8.37
N GLU A 210 -9.44 -2.44 -7.75
CA GLU A 210 -9.35 -2.56 -6.31
C GLU A 210 -9.61 -1.23 -5.60
N ILE A 211 -8.97 -0.13 -6.03
CA ILE A 211 -9.21 1.20 -5.46
C ILE A 211 -10.70 1.58 -5.57
N PHE A 212 -11.29 1.39 -6.74
CA PHE A 212 -12.68 1.76 -7.01
C PHE A 212 -13.69 0.91 -6.22
N LEU A 213 -13.59 -0.43 -6.29
CA LEU A 213 -14.51 -1.32 -5.57
C LEU A 213 -14.33 -1.23 -4.04
N THR A 214 -13.12 -0.92 -3.56
CA THR A 214 -12.91 -0.62 -2.14
C THR A 214 -13.63 0.67 -1.75
N SER A 215 -13.60 1.70 -2.59
CA SER A 215 -14.35 2.95 -2.34
C SER A 215 -15.85 2.71 -2.23
N VAL A 216 -16.38 1.84 -3.09
CA VAL A 216 -17.80 1.45 -3.10
C VAL A 216 -18.18 0.58 -1.90
N THR A 217 -17.29 -0.31 -1.46
CA THR A 217 -17.60 -1.20 -0.33
C THR A 217 -17.48 -0.47 1.00
N THR A 218 -16.46 0.38 1.17
CA THR A 218 -16.27 1.18 2.38
C THR A 218 -17.34 2.26 2.58
N SER A 219 -18.06 2.66 1.51
CA SER A 219 -19.16 3.62 1.62
C SER A 219 -20.41 3.06 2.33
N TYR A 220 -20.49 1.73 2.52
CA TYR A 220 -21.51 1.09 3.35
C TYR A 220 -21.14 1.16 4.83
N ASP A 221 -19.90 0.79 5.16
CA ASP A 221 -19.34 0.80 6.52
C ASP A 221 -17.80 0.66 6.48
N PRO A 222 -17.06 1.04 7.55
CA PRO A 222 -15.59 1.08 7.54
C PRO A 222 -14.88 -0.29 7.52
N HIS A 223 -15.62 -1.40 7.61
CA HIS A 223 -15.09 -2.77 7.66
C HIS A 223 -15.48 -3.62 6.44
N THR A 224 -16.31 -3.10 5.54
CA THR A 224 -16.59 -3.73 4.25
C THR A 224 -15.57 -3.25 3.22
N THR A 225 -14.85 -4.20 2.62
CA THR A 225 -13.76 -3.93 1.69
C THR A 225 -13.73 -4.94 0.54
N TYR A 226 -13.15 -4.54 -0.58
CA TYR A 226 -12.77 -5.43 -1.66
C TYR A 226 -11.26 -5.65 -1.62
N MET A 227 -10.81 -6.88 -1.85
CA MET A 227 -9.40 -7.23 -1.90
C MET A 227 -9.08 -7.85 -3.25
N SER A 228 -8.04 -7.36 -3.92
CA SER A 228 -7.45 -8.07 -5.05
C SER A 228 -6.85 -9.40 -4.61
N PRO A 229 -6.52 -10.33 -5.54
CA PRO A 229 -5.87 -11.58 -5.19
C PRO A 229 -4.61 -11.40 -4.32
N THR A 230 -3.82 -10.37 -4.60
CA THR A 230 -2.60 -10.06 -3.84
C THR A 230 -2.93 -9.54 -2.43
N SER A 231 -3.92 -8.65 -2.31
CA SER A 231 -4.37 -8.16 -0.99
C SER A 231 -5.00 -9.27 -0.15
N SER A 232 -5.79 -10.16 -0.78
CA SER A 232 -6.36 -11.34 -0.13
C SER A 232 -5.27 -12.30 0.36
N GLU A 233 -4.25 -12.58 -0.45
CA GLU A 233 -3.11 -13.41 -0.03
C GLU A 233 -2.37 -12.80 1.16
N ASN A 234 -2.17 -11.47 1.16
CA ASN A 234 -1.54 -10.76 2.28
C ASN A 234 -2.38 -10.86 3.57
N PHE A 235 -3.70 -10.69 3.46
CA PHE A 235 -4.61 -10.87 4.59
C PHE A 235 -4.56 -12.30 5.13
N GLU A 236 -4.59 -13.31 4.26
CA GLU A 236 -4.48 -14.72 4.67
C GLU A 236 -3.15 -15.04 5.36
N ILE A 237 -2.03 -14.47 4.88
CA ILE A 237 -0.71 -14.60 5.51
C ILE A 237 -0.74 -14.09 6.95
N GLN A 238 -1.35 -12.92 7.17
CA GLN A 238 -1.52 -12.35 8.51
C GLN A 238 -2.41 -13.24 9.38
N MET A 239 -3.49 -13.79 8.83
CA MET A 239 -4.37 -14.69 9.59
C MET A 239 -3.68 -16.00 9.99
N ARG A 240 -2.85 -16.60 9.12
CA ARG A 240 -2.18 -17.88 9.42
C ARG A 240 -0.80 -17.72 10.09
N LEU A 241 -0.32 -16.49 10.25
CA LEU A 241 1.03 -16.15 10.73
C LEU A 241 2.16 -16.89 10.01
N ASN A 242 2.00 -17.09 8.71
CA ASN A 242 2.96 -17.85 7.92
C ASN A 242 3.06 -17.34 6.49
N LEU A 243 4.29 -17.11 6.04
CA LEU A 243 4.59 -16.67 4.68
C LEU A 243 5.67 -17.53 4.04
N ASP A 244 5.57 -17.66 2.72
CA ASP A 244 6.58 -18.30 1.90
C ASP A 244 7.45 -17.21 1.26
N GLY A 245 8.75 -17.18 1.56
CA GLY A 245 9.64 -16.15 1.05
C GLY A 245 10.97 -16.05 1.79
N ILE A 246 11.49 -14.82 1.89
CA ILE A 246 12.80 -14.56 2.52
C ILE A 246 12.71 -14.17 4.00
N GLY A 247 11.56 -13.68 4.46
CA GLY A 247 11.38 -13.28 5.87
C GLY A 247 11.93 -11.89 6.16
N ALA A 248 11.56 -10.91 5.36
CA ALA A 248 11.91 -9.52 5.55
C ALA A 248 10.66 -8.65 5.38
N GLN A 249 10.57 -7.59 6.17
CA GLN A 249 9.61 -6.52 5.99
C GLN A 249 10.25 -5.43 5.14
N LEU A 250 9.54 -5.05 4.09
CA LEU A 250 10.01 -4.11 3.08
C LEU A 250 9.11 -2.87 3.11
N THR A 251 9.70 -1.72 2.86
CA THR A 251 8.98 -0.48 2.58
C THR A 251 9.52 0.13 1.31
N LEU A 252 8.74 1.01 0.70
CA LEU A 252 9.24 1.89 -0.33
C LEU A 252 9.73 3.19 0.32
N GLU A 253 10.92 3.64 -0.06
CA GLU A 253 11.48 4.94 0.35
C GLU A 253 12.24 5.55 -0.83
N ASP A 254 11.77 6.70 -1.32
CA ASP A 254 12.39 7.49 -2.40
C ASP A 254 12.77 6.63 -3.65
N GLY A 255 11.83 5.79 -4.10
CA GLY A 255 12.00 4.90 -5.25
C GLY A 255 12.71 3.57 -4.97
N TYR A 256 13.29 3.41 -3.78
CA TYR A 256 13.96 2.17 -3.38
C TYR A 256 13.07 1.27 -2.53
N THR A 257 13.20 -0.05 -2.73
CA THR A 257 12.64 -1.03 -1.80
C THR A 257 13.62 -1.23 -0.65
N LYS A 258 13.33 -0.69 0.52
CA LYS A 258 14.18 -0.71 1.71
C LYS A 258 13.75 -1.81 2.67
N VAL A 259 14.71 -2.53 3.23
CA VAL A 259 14.46 -3.52 4.29
C VAL A 259 14.30 -2.79 5.62
N THR A 260 13.10 -2.81 6.19
CA THR A 260 12.82 -2.17 7.48
C THR A 260 13.01 -3.13 8.65
N ARG A 261 12.83 -4.44 8.41
CA ARG A 261 12.96 -5.46 9.45
C ARG A 261 13.31 -6.81 8.86
N ILE A 262 14.11 -7.59 9.58
CA ILE A 262 14.33 -9.01 9.30
C ILE A 262 13.51 -9.82 10.30
N ILE A 263 12.79 -10.85 9.82
CA ILE A 263 11.97 -11.72 10.66
C ILE A 263 12.88 -12.79 11.30
N PRO A 264 12.97 -12.84 12.65
CA PRO A 264 13.78 -13.83 13.35
C PRO A 264 13.42 -15.27 12.97
N GLY A 265 14.42 -16.11 12.70
CA GLY A 265 14.25 -17.49 12.24
C GLY A 265 13.83 -17.63 10.76
N GLY A 266 13.60 -16.51 10.06
CA GLY A 266 13.36 -16.46 8.62
C GLY A 266 14.61 -16.83 7.79
N ALA A 267 14.45 -16.93 6.46
CA ALA A 267 15.56 -17.32 5.58
C ALA A 267 16.68 -16.26 5.55
N ALA A 268 16.31 -14.98 5.47
CA ALA A 268 17.24 -13.86 5.48
C ALA A 268 18.00 -13.75 6.82
N ASP A 269 17.31 -14.02 7.94
CA ASP A 269 17.92 -14.04 9.28
C ASP A 269 18.96 -15.15 9.42
N LYS A 270 18.59 -16.38 9.02
CA LYS A 270 19.49 -17.55 9.08
C LYS A 270 20.75 -17.38 8.24
N GLN A 271 20.65 -16.69 7.11
CA GLN A 271 21.80 -16.38 6.27
C GLN A 271 22.62 -15.20 6.83
N GLY A 272 21.94 -14.22 7.43
CA GLY A 272 22.57 -13.11 8.12
C GLY A 272 23.22 -12.05 7.23
N GLU A 273 23.16 -12.18 5.90
CA GLU A 273 23.80 -11.23 4.96
C GLU A 273 22.94 -10.01 4.63
N LEU A 274 21.61 -10.17 4.60
CA LEU A 274 20.65 -9.09 4.40
C LEU A 274 20.42 -8.38 5.74
N LYS A 275 20.55 -7.06 5.76
CA LYS A 275 20.43 -6.24 6.97
C LYS A 275 19.27 -5.25 6.87
N THR A 276 18.82 -4.79 8.04
CA THR A 276 17.91 -3.63 8.11
C THR A 276 18.62 -2.41 7.56
N GLY A 277 17.93 -1.58 6.79
CA GLY A 277 18.49 -0.43 6.09
C GLY A 277 18.93 -0.71 4.64
N ASP A 278 19.18 -1.97 4.28
CA ASP A 278 19.59 -2.35 2.92
C ASP A 278 18.49 -1.99 1.90
N ARG A 279 18.91 -1.52 0.72
CA ARG A 279 18.03 -1.18 -0.40
C ARG A 279 18.14 -2.23 -1.49
N ILE A 280 17.03 -2.87 -1.83
CA ILE A 280 16.92 -3.85 -2.92
C ILE A 280 16.73 -3.08 -4.23
N VAL A 281 17.66 -3.28 -5.16
CA VAL A 281 17.71 -2.58 -6.47
C VAL A 281 17.49 -3.52 -7.65
N SER A 282 17.71 -4.83 -7.48
CA SER A 282 17.34 -5.82 -8.49
C SER A 282 16.95 -7.16 -7.87
N VAL A 283 16.11 -7.91 -8.59
CA VAL A 283 15.64 -9.24 -8.19
C VAL A 283 15.81 -10.21 -9.36
N GLY A 284 16.50 -11.32 -9.12
CA GLY A 284 16.65 -12.41 -10.08
C GLY A 284 15.98 -13.69 -9.57
N GLN A 285 15.30 -14.40 -10.46
CA GLN A 285 14.70 -15.70 -10.15
C GLN A 285 15.72 -16.83 -10.29
N ASP A 286 15.66 -17.81 -9.39
CA ASP A 286 16.55 -18.97 -9.38
C ASP A 286 18.04 -18.59 -9.34
N THR A 287 18.93 -19.54 -9.65
CA THR A 287 20.38 -19.31 -9.62
C THR A 287 20.91 -18.58 -10.84
N GLU A 288 20.17 -18.59 -11.95
CA GLU A 288 20.64 -18.09 -13.26
C GLU A 288 19.71 -17.07 -13.93
N GLY A 289 18.48 -16.87 -13.43
CA GLY A 289 17.51 -15.98 -14.09
C GLY A 289 17.94 -14.51 -14.06
N GLU A 290 17.68 -13.76 -15.13
CA GLU A 290 18.14 -12.38 -15.28
C GLU A 290 17.78 -11.50 -14.07
N MET A 291 18.71 -10.62 -13.68
CA MET A 291 18.48 -9.68 -12.59
C MET A 291 17.62 -8.53 -13.11
N GLN A 292 16.33 -8.55 -12.77
CA GLN A 292 15.41 -7.48 -13.10
C GLN A 292 15.63 -6.29 -12.17
N GLU A 293 15.84 -5.09 -12.72
CA GLU A 293 15.88 -3.86 -11.93
C GLU A 293 14.51 -3.56 -11.32
N VAL A 294 14.50 -3.17 -10.04
CA VAL A 294 13.28 -2.92 -9.28
C VAL A 294 13.20 -1.50 -8.70
N ILE A 295 14.09 -0.60 -9.13
CA ILE A 295 14.03 0.81 -8.76
C ILE A 295 12.77 1.45 -9.36
N ASP A 296 12.06 2.23 -8.56
CA ASP A 296 10.75 2.84 -8.86
C ASP A 296 9.63 1.83 -9.16
N MET A 297 9.86 0.54 -8.96
CA MET A 297 8.81 -0.47 -9.09
C MET A 297 7.85 -0.34 -7.91
N LYS A 298 6.56 -0.65 -8.13
CA LYS A 298 5.59 -0.74 -7.03
C LYS A 298 6.03 -1.79 -6.01
N LEU A 299 5.89 -1.48 -4.71
CA LEU A 299 6.30 -2.38 -3.63
C LEU A 299 5.67 -3.77 -3.75
N ASN A 300 4.38 -3.85 -4.09
CA ASN A 300 3.68 -5.13 -4.26
C ASN A 300 4.30 -5.99 -5.36
N ASP A 301 4.66 -5.39 -6.50
CA ASP A 301 5.30 -6.12 -7.60
C ASP A 301 6.69 -6.63 -7.18
N VAL A 302 7.47 -5.82 -6.46
CA VAL A 302 8.78 -6.22 -5.91
C VAL A 302 8.61 -7.39 -4.92
N VAL A 303 7.63 -7.29 -4.02
CA VAL A 303 7.31 -8.33 -3.05
C VAL A 303 6.90 -9.62 -3.75
N SER A 304 6.10 -9.55 -4.81
CA SER A 304 5.73 -10.72 -5.62
C SER A 304 6.93 -11.39 -6.30
N LEU A 305 7.95 -10.62 -6.74
CA LEU A 305 9.20 -11.17 -7.27
C LEU A 305 10.04 -11.85 -6.17
N ILE A 306 10.07 -11.28 -4.97
CA ILE A 306 10.86 -11.80 -3.85
C ILE A 306 10.22 -13.04 -3.23
N ARG A 307 8.89 -13.08 -3.17
CA ARG A 307 8.13 -14.27 -2.73
C ARG A 307 8.28 -15.41 -3.71
N GLY A 308 7.96 -16.61 -3.25
CA GLY A 308 8.04 -17.81 -4.06
C GLY A 308 8.09 -19.06 -3.21
N LYS A 309 7.98 -20.21 -3.88
CA LYS A 309 7.83 -21.51 -3.22
C LYS A 309 9.00 -21.79 -2.26
N PRO A 310 8.75 -22.35 -1.07
CA PRO A 310 9.81 -22.80 -0.18
C PRO A 310 10.78 -23.75 -0.91
N GLY A 311 12.07 -23.55 -0.70
CA GLY A 311 13.13 -24.33 -1.32
C GLY A 311 13.65 -23.76 -2.65
N SER A 312 12.89 -22.88 -3.31
CA SER A 312 13.38 -22.11 -4.47
C SER A 312 14.42 -21.06 -4.05
N THR A 313 15.16 -20.53 -5.02
CA THR A 313 16.20 -19.52 -4.80
C THR A 313 15.78 -18.18 -5.38
N VAL A 314 16.12 -17.09 -4.71
CA VAL A 314 16.03 -15.71 -5.21
C VAL A 314 17.38 -15.02 -5.08
N ARG A 315 17.72 -14.17 -6.04
CA ARG A 315 18.90 -13.30 -5.97
C ARG A 315 18.46 -11.86 -5.80
N LEU A 316 19.08 -11.15 -4.87
CA LEU A 316 18.79 -9.75 -4.56
C LEU A 316 20.04 -8.92 -4.82
N GLY A 317 19.99 -8.01 -5.77
CA GLY A 317 20.96 -6.92 -5.86
C GLY A 317 20.62 -5.90 -4.78
N ILE A 318 21.53 -5.65 -3.86
CA ILE A 318 21.31 -4.75 -2.74
C ILE A 318 22.41 -3.69 -2.65
N ILE A 319 22.00 -2.48 -2.26
CA ILE A 319 22.89 -1.40 -1.85
C ILE A 319 22.80 -1.34 -0.32
N PRO A 320 23.87 -1.68 0.42
CA PRO A 320 23.89 -1.54 1.87
C PRO A 320 23.59 -0.12 2.32
N GLU A 321 23.10 0.06 3.56
CA GLU A 321 22.80 1.39 4.08
C GLU A 321 24.05 2.30 4.12
N GLU A 322 25.18 1.76 4.54
CA GLU A 322 26.45 2.49 4.70
C GLU A 322 27.36 2.44 3.45
N SER A 323 26.90 1.87 2.33
CA SER A 323 27.70 1.72 1.12
C SER A 323 26.95 2.18 -0.12
N GLN A 324 27.69 2.55 -1.17
CA GLN A 324 27.14 2.82 -2.50
C GLN A 324 27.38 1.65 -3.47
N GLU A 325 28.14 0.63 -3.07
CA GLU A 325 28.40 -0.52 -3.91
C GLU A 325 27.25 -1.52 -3.87
N THR A 326 26.82 -1.97 -5.05
CA THR A 326 25.81 -3.02 -5.16
C THR A 326 26.46 -4.39 -4.96
N LYS A 327 25.88 -5.22 -4.08
CA LYS A 327 26.24 -6.63 -3.90
C LYS A 327 25.05 -7.53 -4.21
N VAL A 328 25.30 -8.74 -4.72
CA VAL A 328 24.25 -9.71 -5.01
C VAL A 328 24.21 -10.76 -3.90
N LEU A 329 23.06 -10.87 -3.23
CA LEU A 329 22.79 -11.91 -2.25
C LEU A 329 21.94 -13.01 -2.88
N THR A 330 22.26 -14.27 -2.59
CA THR A 330 21.44 -15.41 -3.01
C THR A 330 20.78 -16.02 -1.78
N ILE A 331 19.45 -15.98 -1.72
CA ILE A 331 18.66 -16.44 -0.57
C ILE A 331 17.77 -17.61 -1.02
N LYS A 332 17.82 -18.71 -0.26
CA LYS A 332 16.88 -19.82 -0.45
C LYS A 332 15.59 -19.54 0.30
N ARG A 333 14.47 -19.44 -0.41
CA ARG A 333 13.15 -19.18 0.17
C ARG A 333 12.76 -20.30 1.13
N ALA A 334 12.07 -19.94 2.20
CA ALA A 334 11.58 -20.89 3.19
C ALA A 334 10.13 -20.57 3.55
N LYS A 335 9.50 -21.53 4.21
CA LYS A 335 8.28 -21.29 4.98
C LYS A 335 8.68 -20.60 6.29
N ILE A 336 8.07 -19.46 6.60
CA ILE A 336 8.51 -18.57 7.66
C ILE A 336 7.34 -18.30 8.60
N GLU A 337 7.53 -18.73 9.84
CA GLU A 337 6.59 -18.48 10.93
C GLU A 337 6.80 -17.09 11.50
N LEU A 338 5.72 -16.33 11.62
CA LEU A 338 5.74 -14.99 12.19
C LEU A 338 5.66 -15.06 13.71
N LYS A 339 6.69 -15.62 14.35
CA LYS A 339 6.76 -15.82 15.81
C LYS A 339 6.66 -14.53 16.63
N ASP A 340 6.93 -13.38 16.02
CA ASP A 340 6.73 -12.05 16.61
C ASP A 340 5.27 -11.63 16.71
N SER A 341 4.40 -12.32 15.99
CA SER A 341 2.96 -12.04 15.94
C SER A 341 2.14 -13.12 16.66
N GLU A 342 2.80 -14.15 17.21
CA GLU A 342 2.18 -15.18 18.04
C GLU A 342 1.95 -14.68 19.47
N ALA A 343 1.07 -15.35 20.21
CA ALA A 343 0.88 -15.09 21.64
C ALA A 343 2.18 -15.34 22.42
N ARG A 344 2.50 -14.44 23.35
CA ARG A 344 3.72 -14.51 24.17
C ARG A 344 3.41 -14.40 25.65
N GLY A 345 4.03 -15.27 26.44
CA GLY A 345 3.94 -15.25 27.90
C GLY A 345 5.20 -14.69 28.53
N GLU A 346 5.04 -13.85 29.56
CA GLU A 346 6.11 -13.46 30.47
C GLU A 346 5.62 -13.49 31.92
N ILE A 347 6.52 -13.71 32.88
CA ILE A 347 6.18 -13.64 34.31
C ILE A 347 6.86 -12.41 34.89
N ILE A 348 6.05 -11.53 35.47
CA ILE A 348 6.51 -10.30 36.12
C ILE A 348 6.40 -10.46 37.63
N GLU A 349 7.49 -10.21 38.34
CA GLU A 349 7.48 -10.13 39.79
C GLU A 349 7.14 -8.70 40.25
N HIS A 350 6.07 -8.57 41.01
CA HIS A 350 5.63 -7.29 41.57
C HIS A 350 5.68 -7.30 43.09
N ASN A 351 6.54 -6.46 43.67
CA ASN A 351 6.62 -6.28 45.10
C ASN A 351 5.52 -5.31 45.57
N LEU A 352 4.60 -5.78 46.40
CA LEU A 352 3.54 -4.92 46.94
C LEU A 352 4.14 -3.82 47.83
N PRO A 353 3.88 -2.54 47.53
CA PRO A 353 4.37 -1.42 48.33
C PRO A 353 4.00 -1.58 49.81
N GLY A 354 4.98 -1.40 50.70
CA GLY A 354 4.76 -1.51 52.15
C GLY A 354 4.62 -2.93 52.70
N THR A 355 4.83 -3.97 51.88
CA THR A 355 4.85 -5.38 52.34
C THR A 355 6.10 -6.12 51.88
N LYS A 356 6.35 -7.30 52.46
CA LYS A 356 7.36 -8.26 51.98
C LYS A 356 6.79 -9.28 50.97
N LYS A 357 5.57 -9.05 50.48
CA LYS A 357 4.89 -9.99 49.58
C LYS A 357 5.23 -9.62 48.14
N THR A 358 5.82 -10.58 47.43
CA THR A 358 6.02 -10.54 45.98
C THR A 358 4.89 -11.32 45.33
N PHE A 359 4.25 -10.73 44.32
CA PHE A 359 3.28 -11.40 43.46
C PHE A 359 3.95 -11.76 42.13
N ARG A 360 3.77 -13.00 41.68
CA ARG A 360 4.19 -13.44 40.35
C ARG A 360 2.98 -13.33 39.42
N ILE A 361 3.04 -12.44 38.45
CA ILE A 361 1.94 -12.18 37.53
C ILE A 361 2.35 -12.68 36.15
N GLY A 362 1.63 -13.67 35.61
CA GLY A 362 1.79 -14.08 34.23
C GLY A 362 1.10 -13.08 33.30
N VAL A 363 1.78 -12.60 32.27
CA VAL A 363 1.21 -11.71 31.26
C VAL A 363 1.25 -12.42 29.92
N ILE A 364 0.08 -12.61 29.31
CA ILE A 364 -0.04 -13.08 27.94
C ILE A 364 -0.30 -11.86 27.06
N ASN A 365 0.67 -11.49 26.23
CA ASN A 365 0.44 -10.54 25.15
C ASN A 365 -0.12 -11.29 23.94
N LEU A 366 -1.33 -10.91 23.50
CA LEU A 366 -1.98 -11.51 22.34
C LEU A 366 -2.20 -10.45 21.24
N PRO A 367 -1.34 -10.39 20.21
CA PRO A 367 -1.39 -9.34 19.19
C PRO A 367 -2.63 -9.39 18.29
N SER A 368 -3.19 -10.57 18.03
CA SER A 368 -4.39 -10.76 17.19
C SER A 368 -5.00 -12.14 17.42
N PHE A 369 -6.26 -12.34 17.01
CA PHE A 369 -6.90 -13.66 16.99
C PHE A 369 -6.59 -14.39 15.69
N TYR A 370 -5.36 -14.87 15.54
CA TYR A 370 -4.89 -15.57 14.34
C TYR A 370 -5.38 -17.03 14.24
N MET A 371 -5.61 -17.48 13.01
CA MET A 371 -6.02 -18.84 12.65
C MET A 371 -5.61 -19.18 11.21
N ASP A 372 -4.96 -20.33 11.01
CA ASP A 372 -4.82 -20.91 9.66
C ASP A 372 -6.15 -21.54 9.20
N MET A 373 -7.01 -20.70 8.62
CA MET A 373 -8.37 -21.05 8.20
C MET A 373 -8.39 -22.16 7.13
N ASP A 374 -7.39 -22.20 6.26
CA ASP A 374 -7.31 -23.21 5.20
C ASP A 374 -7.01 -24.59 5.75
N ALA A 375 -6.03 -24.67 6.66
CA ALA A 375 -5.72 -25.90 7.35
C ALA A 375 -6.90 -26.36 8.23
N ALA A 376 -7.56 -25.42 8.92
CA ALA A 376 -8.75 -25.70 9.71
C ALA A 376 -9.91 -26.26 8.84
N ARG A 377 -10.21 -25.63 7.70
CA ARG A 377 -11.23 -26.10 6.73
C ARG A 377 -10.92 -27.50 6.18
N LYS A 378 -9.63 -27.83 6.01
CA LYS A 378 -9.16 -29.15 5.55
C LYS A 378 -9.13 -30.20 6.67
N GLY A 379 -9.48 -29.85 7.90
CA GLY A 379 -9.46 -30.77 9.04
C GLY A 379 -8.04 -31.15 9.51
N VAL A 380 -7.03 -30.35 9.17
CA VAL A 380 -5.69 -30.50 9.77
C VAL A 380 -5.83 -30.24 11.26
N LYS A 381 -5.21 -31.06 12.11
CA LYS A 381 -5.35 -30.92 13.57
C LYS A 381 -4.44 -29.84 14.16
N ASP A 382 -3.18 -29.83 13.72
CA ASP A 382 -2.12 -28.99 14.30
C ASP A 382 -1.84 -27.76 13.43
N TYR A 383 -2.90 -27.03 13.09
CA TYR A 383 -2.77 -25.77 12.36
C TYR A 383 -2.27 -24.63 13.28
N ARG A 384 -2.07 -23.41 12.77
CA ARG A 384 -1.75 -22.27 13.64
C ARG A 384 -3.03 -21.73 14.30
N SER A 385 -3.06 -21.65 15.64
CA SER A 385 -4.26 -21.29 16.41
C SER A 385 -3.88 -20.51 17.66
N THR A 386 -4.57 -19.38 17.86
CA THR A 386 -4.45 -18.53 19.05
C THR A 386 -4.72 -19.32 20.33
N THR A 387 -5.82 -20.08 20.35
CA THR A 387 -6.28 -20.81 21.53
C THR A 387 -5.28 -21.87 21.96
N ARG A 388 -4.67 -22.59 21.02
CA ARG A 388 -3.64 -23.58 21.33
C ARG A 388 -2.38 -22.93 21.90
N ASP A 389 -1.93 -21.83 21.30
CA ASP A 389 -0.74 -21.13 21.76
C ASP A 389 -0.96 -20.52 23.15
N CYS A 390 -2.10 -19.88 23.41
CA CYS A 390 -2.46 -19.39 24.74
C CYS A 390 -2.61 -20.51 25.77
N ARG A 391 -3.23 -21.65 25.43
CA ARG A 391 -3.36 -22.79 26.36
C ARG A 391 -1.98 -23.28 26.81
N ARG A 392 -1.04 -23.44 25.88
CA ARG A 392 0.35 -23.85 26.21
C ARG A 392 0.99 -22.88 27.21
N ILE A 393 0.84 -21.57 26.99
CA ILE A 393 1.38 -20.53 27.88
C ILE A 393 0.71 -20.58 29.27
N ILE A 394 -0.61 -20.80 29.32
CA ILE A 394 -1.35 -20.95 30.58
C ILE A 394 -0.88 -22.19 31.35
N ASP A 395 -0.65 -23.30 30.66
CA ASP A 395 -0.13 -24.52 31.27
C ASP A 395 1.28 -24.28 31.86
N GLU A 396 2.17 -23.59 31.11
CA GLU A 396 3.49 -23.16 31.60
C GLU A 396 3.38 -22.27 32.84
N PHE A 397 2.44 -21.31 32.86
CA PHE A 397 2.18 -20.45 34.01
C PHE A 397 1.66 -21.21 35.24
N ASN A 398 0.83 -22.23 35.04
CA ASN A 398 0.34 -23.08 36.13
C ASN A 398 1.47 -23.92 36.73
N GLU A 399 2.37 -24.46 35.89
CA GLU A 399 3.56 -25.18 36.35
C GLU A 399 4.51 -24.27 37.15
N GLU A 400 4.65 -23.02 36.72
CA GLU A 400 5.44 -22.00 37.41
C GLU A 400 4.79 -21.48 38.69
N GLY A 401 3.49 -21.71 38.93
CA GLY A 401 2.79 -21.31 40.14
C GLY A 401 2.63 -19.79 40.28
N ILE A 402 2.18 -19.11 39.22
CA ILE A 402 1.85 -17.68 39.27
C ILE A 402 0.67 -17.39 40.22
N ASP A 403 0.63 -16.19 40.80
CA ASP A 403 -0.45 -15.74 41.69
C ASP A 403 -1.66 -15.19 40.92
N GLY A 404 -1.47 -14.78 39.66
CA GLY A 404 -2.52 -14.22 38.82
C GLY A 404 -2.04 -13.96 37.41
N MET A 405 -2.98 -13.84 36.46
CA MET A 405 -2.68 -13.68 35.05
C MET A 405 -3.35 -12.44 34.45
N ILE A 406 -2.66 -11.77 33.53
CA ILE A 406 -3.17 -10.67 32.70
C ILE A 406 -3.17 -11.12 31.24
N MET A 407 -4.28 -10.93 30.54
CA MET A 407 -4.36 -11.03 29.08
C MET A 407 -4.30 -9.62 28.50
N ASP A 408 -3.20 -9.28 27.83
CA ASP A 408 -3.00 -8.00 27.18
C ASP A 408 -3.52 -8.04 25.73
N LEU A 409 -4.64 -7.33 25.53
CA LEU A 409 -5.29 -7.13 24.24
C LEU A 409 -5.20 -5.66 23.77
N SER A 410 -4.33 -4.85 24.38
CA SER A 410 -4.29 -3.39 24.16
C SER A 410 -3.97 -2.99 22.71
N THR A 411 -3.26 -3.84 21.97
CA THR A 411 -2.93 -3.64 20.55
C THR A 411 -3.66 -4.62 19.63
N ASN A 412 -4.62 -5.39 20.16
CA ASN A 412 -5.32 -6.44 19.42
C ASN A 412 -6.49 -5.88 18.62
N GLY A 413 -6.34 -5.86 17.28
CA GLY A 413 -7.36 -5.40 16.35
C GLY A 413 -8.46 -6.42 16.02
N GLY A 414 -8.46 -7.61 16.64
CA GLY A 414 -9.39 -8.69 16.36
C GLY A 414 -8.78 -9.84 15.55
N GLY A 415 -9.63 -10.54 14.80
CA GLY A 415 -9.25 -11.70 13.97
C GLY A 415 -10.37 -12.73 13.88
N SER A 416 -10.02 -14.01 13.98
CA SER A 416 -10.94 -15.14 13.92
C SER A 416 -11.92 -15.12 15.11
N LEU A 417 -13.22 -15.01 14.80
CA LEU A 417 -14.28 -15.12 15.80
C LEU A 417 -14.27 -16.49 16.50
N THR A 418 -13.97 -17.56 15.76
CA THR A 418 -13.85 -18.90 16.32
C THR A 418 -12.78 -18.95 17.40
N GLU A 419 -11.61 -18.36 17.16
CA GLU A 419 -10.53 -18.32 18.14
C GLU A 419 -10.88 -17.46 19.36
N ALA A 420 -11.65 -16.36 19.18
CA ALA A 420 -12.13 -15.58 20.31
C ALA A 420 -13.08 -16.38 21.22
N ILE A 421 -13.97 -17.18 20.62
CA ILE A 421 -14.89 -18.06 21.34
C ILE A 421 -14.12 -19.17 22.05
N ASP A 422 -13.24 -19.87 21.33
CA ASP A 422 -12.50 -21.02 21.84
C ASP A 422 -11.50 -20.61 22.95
N LEU A 423 -10.83 -19.46 22.80
CA LEU A 423 -9.96 -18.90 23.83
C LEU A 423 -10.74 -18.55 25.10
N THR A 424 -11.95 -17.98 24.96
CA THR A 424 -12.81 -17.70 26.12
C THR A 424 -13.16 -18.98 26.87
N GLY A 425 -13.38 -20.08 26.14
CA GLY A 425 -13.62 -21.42 26.70
C GLY A 425 -12.46 -21.99 27.52
N LEU A 426 -11.28 -21.35 27.56
CA LEU A 426 -10.22 -21.72 28.50
C LEU A 426 -10.50 -21.25 29.94
N PHE A 427 -11.40 -20.28 30.11
CA PHE A 427 -11.61 -19.59 31.40
C PHE A 427 -13.01 -19.80 31.98
N ILE A 428 -13.94 -20.36 31.20
CA ILE A 428 -15.33 -20.58 31.61
C ILE A 428 -15.78 -22.01 31.26
N ASP A 429 -16.60 -22.62 32.12
CA ASP A 429 -17.08 -23.99 31.92
C ASP A 429 -18.17 -24.07 30.83
N LEU A 430 -19.24 -23.26 30.98
CA LEU A 430 -20.42 -23.26 30.12
C LEU A 430 -21.03 -21.85 30.06
N GLY A 431 -21.43 -21.42 28.88
CA GLY A 431 -22.14 -20.14 28.69
C GLY A 431 -22.14 -19.67 27.24
N THR A 432 -23.03 -18.75 26.91
CA THR A 432 -23.01 -18.06 25.61
C THR A 432 -21.90 -16.99 25.63
N VAL A 433 -20.88 -17.15 24.80
CA VAL A 433 -19.79 -16.17 24.67
C VAL A 433 -20.23 -14.96 23.82
N VAL A 434 -20.88 -15.23 22.69
CA VAL A 434 -21.29 -14.20 21.72
C VAL A 434 -22.61 -14.60 21.06
N GLN A 435 -23.43 -13.60 20.73
CA GLN A 435 -24.60 -13.75 19.88
C GLN A 435 -24.32 -13.07 18.55
N VAL A 436 -24.46 -13.79 17.46
CA VAL A 436 -24.28 -13.27 16.10
C VAL A 436 -25.66 -13.11 15.49
N LYS A 437 -25.88 -11.99 14.80
CA LYS A 437 -27.10 -11.74 14.04
C LYS A 437 -26.73 -11.60 12.57
N ASP A 438 -27.28 -12.48 11.74
CA ASP A 438 -27.04 -12.45 10.30
C ASP A 438 -27.93 -11.38 9.60
N PRO A 439 -27.68 -11.07 8.31
CA PRO A 439 -28.53 -10.18 7.54
C PRO A 439 -29.96 -10.68 7.40
N SER A 440 -30.30 -11.95 7.66
CA SER A 440 -31.70 -12.44 7.70
C SER A 440 -32.38 -12.16 9.05
N GLY A 441 -31.62 -11.72 10.05
CA GLY A 441 -32.07 -11.44 11.41
C GLY A 441 -32.07 -12.66 12.32
N ARG A 442 -31.42 -13.76 11.90
CA ARG A 442 -31.25 -14.99 12.69
C ARG A 442 -29.97 -14.97 13.50
#